data_AF-A0A1C6PYL1-F1
#
_entry.id   AF-A0A1C6PYL1-F1
#
_cell.length_a   1.000
_cell.length_b   1.000
_cell.length_c   1.000
_cell.angle_alpha   90.00
_cell.angle_beta   90.00
_cell.angle_gamma   90.00
#
_symmetry.space_group_name_H-M   'P 1'
#
loop_
_entity.id
_entity.type
_entity.pdbx_description
1 polymer ?
#
loop_
_entity_poly.entity_id
_entity_poly.type
_entity_poly.pdbx_seq_one_letter_code
_entity_poly.pdbx_strand_id
1 'polypeptide(L)' 'MSVNCDVLDIADRDQRVVLYTAAPGSPSEEALRLLSVVGTQRMGVPG' A
#
# COMPACT_ATOMS: atom_id res chain seq x y z
N MET A 1 14.74 -6.45 3.50
CA MET A 1 13.94 -5.32 3.00
C MET A 1 12.83 -5.91 2.15
N SER A 2 11.72 -6.28 2.79
CA SER A 2 10.60 -6.97 2.16
C SER A 2 9.30 -6.37 2.69
N VAL A 3 8.31 -6.28 1.82
CA VAL A 3 6.94 -5.88 2.14
C VAL A 3 6.07 -7.13 2.03
N ASN A 4 5.17 -7.31 2.98
CA ASN A 4 4.17 -8.36 2.95
C ASN A 4 2.93 -7.83 2.21
N CYS A 5 2.35 -8.69 1.38
CA CYS A 5 1.19 -8.38 0.56
C CYS A 5 0.10 -9.40 0.86
N ASP A 6 -0.94 -8.96 1.56
CA ASP A 6 -2.11 -9.79 1.87
C ASP A 6 -3.29 -9.34 1.02
N VAL A 7 -4.03 -10.30 0.45
CA VAL A 7 -5.25 -10.03 -0.31
C VAL A 7 -6.43 -10.66 0.42
N LEU A 8 -7.42 -9.83 0.74
CA LEU A 8 -8.64 -10.24 1.43
C LEU A 8 -9.82 -10.05 0.48
N ASP A 9 -10.52 -11.15 0.17
CA ASP A 9 -11.74 -11.10 -0.64
C ASP A 9 -12.94 -10.65 0.20
N ILE A 10 -13.73 -9.72 -0.34
CA ILE A 10 -15.03 -9.32 0.21
C ILE A 10 -16.09 -10.15 -0.50
N ALA A 11 -16.44 -11.27 0.12
CA ALA A 11 -17.26 -12.33 -0.47
C ALA A 11 -18.61 -11.88 -1.08
N ASP A 12 -19.18 -10.79 -0.58
CA ASP A 12 -20.51 -10.29 -0.99
C ASP A 12 -20.46 -9.19 -2.08
N ARG A 13 -19.27 -8.70 -2.46
CA ARG A 13 -19.16 -7.50 -3.32
C ARG A 13 -18.23 -7.58 -4.53
N ASP A 14 -17.73 -8.76 -4.89
CA ASP A 14 -16.71 -8.92 -5.95
C ASP A 14 -15.54 -7.92 -5.79
N GLN A 15 -15.25 -7.57 -4.53
CA GLN A 15 -14.24 -6.57 -4.15
C GLN A 15 -13.10 -7.27 -3.42
N ARG A 16 -11.91 -6.70 -3.54
CA ARG A 16 -10.70 -7.19 -2.89
C ARG A 16 -10.00 -6.07 -2.18
N VAL A 17 -9.56 -6.32 -0.95
CA VAL A 17 -8.71 -5.41 -0.18
C VAL A 17 -7.29 -5.94 -0.25
N VAL A 18 -6.34 -5.06 -0.59
CA VAL A 18 -4.91 -5.39 -0.59
C VAL A 18 -4.24 -4.65 0.56
N LEU A 19 -3.63 -5.38 1.47
CA LEU A 19 -2.90 -4.84 2.61
C LEU A 19 -1.40 -4.98 2.35
N TYR A 20 -0.70 -3.85 2.37
CA TYR A 20 0.76 -3.80 2.37
C TYR A 20 1.26 -3.55 3.79
N THR A 21 2.08 -4.45 4.32
CA THR A 21 2.68 -4.31 5.65
C THR A 21 4.18 -4.51 5.60
N ALA A 22 4.89 -3.94 6.57
CA ALA A 22 6.33 -4.11 6.71
C ALA A 22 6.67 -4.32 8.19
N ALA A 23 7.81 -4.96 8.46
CA ALA A 23 8.30 -5.12 9.82
C ALA A 23 8.58 -3.73 10.46
N PRO A 24 8.20 -3.52 11.73
CA PRO A 24 8.48 -2.26 12.43
C PRO A 24 9.98 -1.92 12.45
N GLY A 25 10.31 -0.64 12.26
CA GLY A 25 11.67 -0.12 12.20
C GLY A 25 12.43 -0.48 10.92
N SER A 26 11.81 -1.19 9.97
CA SER A 26 12.48 -1.59 8.73
C SER A 26 12.50 -0.45 7.70
N PRO A 27 13.48 -0.44 6.77
CA PRO A 27 13.47 0.51 5.66
C PRO A 27 12.20 0.48 4.81
N SER A 28 11.52 -0.67 4.76
CA SER A 28 10.26 -0.85 4.05
C SER A 28 9.07 -0.20 4.77
N GLU A 29 9.09 -0.10 6.10
CA GLU A 29 8.08 0.65 6.86
C GLU A 29 8.16 2.14 6.53
N GLU A 30 9.36 2.72 6.51
CA GLU A 30 9.55 4.13 6.18
C GLU A 30 9.12 4.43 4.73
N ALA A 31 9.46 3.56 3.78
CA ALA A 31 9.00 3.70 2.39
C ALA A 31 7.46 3.65 2.28
N LEU A 32 6.79 2.73 2.99
CA LEU A 32 5.32 2.69 3.03
C LEU A 32 4.71 3.95 3.68
N ARG A 33 5.34 4.49 4.73
CA ARG A 33 4.92 5.74 5.36
C ARG A 33 4.99 6.90 4.35
N LEU A 34 6.04 7.01 3.55
CA LEU A 34 6.15 8.04 2.52
C LEU A 34 5.07 7.92 1.44
N LEU A 35 4.74 6.71 1.01
CA LEU A 35 3.67 6.48 0.03
C LEU A 35 2.29 6.94 0.52
N SER A 36 2.01 6.82 1.83
CA SER A 36 0.75 7.33 2.40
C SER A 36 0.61 8.86 2.28
N VAL A 37 1.74 9.58 2.29
CA VAL A 37 1.78 11.04 2.11
C VAL A 37 1.59 11.41 0.63
N VAL A 38 2.27 10.71 -0.28
CA VAL A 38 2.18 10.96 -1.74
C VAL A 38 0.79 10.60 -2.29
N GLY A 39 0.08 9.61 -1.72
CA GLY A 39 -1.22 9.15 -2.20
C GLY A 39 -2.37 10.18 -2.16
N THR A 40 -2.21 11.29 -1.42
CA THR A 40 -3.17 12.43 -1.46
C THR A 40 -2.87 13.43 -2.58
N GLN A 41 -1.71 13.33 -3.22
CA GLN A 41 -1.32 14.14 -4.36
C GLN A 41 -1.80 13.43 -5.63
N ARG A 42 -2.60 14.11 -6.45
CA ARG A 42 -2.92 13.63 -7.79
C ARG A 42 -1.65 13.72 -8.63
N MET A 43 -0.89 12.63 -8.74
CA MET A 43 0.17 12.51 -9.73
C MET A 43 -0.47 12.49 -11.11
N GLY A 44 -0.55 13.66 -11.76
CA GLY A 44 -0.89 13.74 -13.18
C GLY A 44 0.18 13.01 -13.98
N VAL A 45 -0.24 12.09 -14.84
CA VAL A 45 0.66 11.51 -15.85
C VAL A 45 1.04 12.67 -16.79
N PRO A 46 2.33 12.98 -17.00
CA PRO A 46 2.72 13.90 -18.06
C PRO A 46 2.27 13.28 -19.40
N GLY A 47 1.48 14.03 -20.16
CA GLY A 47 1.18 13.73 -21.55
C GLY A 47 2.33 14.07 -22.48
#